data_AF-A0A7V8VJR6-F1
#
_entry.id   AF-A0A7V8VJR6-F1
#
_cell.length_a   1.000
_cell.length_b   1.000
_cell.length_c   1.000
_cell.angle_alpha   90.00
_cell.angle_beta   90.00
_cell.angle_gamma   90.00
#
_symmetry.space_group_name_H-M   'P 1'
#
loop_
_entity.id
_entity.type
_entity.pdbx_description
1 polymer ?
#
loop_
_entity_poly.entity_id
_entity_poly.type
_entity_poly.pdbx_seq_one_letter_code
_entity_poly.pdbx_strand_id
1 'polypeptide(L)' 'SRFELLEAVWDQAYENRSNIVDSYMRFVRAKIDKPFGRASIETVRGSGYRVREDGG' A
#
# COMPACT_ATOMS: atom_id res chain seq x y z
N SER A 1 6.42 -16.45 -23.66
CA SER A 1 6.24 -17.41 -22.54
C SER A 1 5.61 -16.68 -21.34
N ARG A 2 5.03 -17.36 -20.34
CA ARG A 2 4.47 -16.73 -19.11
C ARG A 2 5.48 -15.81 -18.38
N PHE A 3 6.76 -15.98 -18.66
CA PHE A 3 7.86 -15.17 -18.16
C PHE A 3 7.93 -13.76 -18.77
N GLU A 4 7.53 -13.57 -20.03
CA GLU A 4 7.66 -12.27 -20.74
C GLU A 4 6.54 -11.28 -20.40
N LEU A 5 5.37 -11.76 -19.95
CA LEU A 5 4.28 -10.89 -19.46
C LEU A 5 4.56 -10.32 -18.06
N LEU A 6 5.44 -10.96 -17.28
CA LEU A 6 5.77 -10.55 -15.92
C LEU A 6 6.83 -9.44 -15.87
N GLU A 7 7.69 -9.32 -16.89
CA GLU A 7 8.70 -8.25 -16.97
C GLU A 7 8.14 -6.88 -17.40
N ALA A 8 7.04 -6.83 -18.16
CA ALA A 8 6.50 -5.57 -18.67
C ALA A 8 5.71 -4.73 -17.63
N VAL A 9 5.33 -5.32 -16.49
CA VAL A 9 4.52 -4.64 -15.46
C VAL A 9 5.37 -4.16 -14.29
N TRP A 10 6.55 -4.76 -14.08
CA TRP A 10 7.33 -4.56 -12.86
C TRP A 10 8.80 -4.33 -13.18
N ASP A 11 9.07 -3.13 -13.68
CA ASP A 11 10.40 -2.58 -13.56
C ASP A 11 10.77 -2.53 -12.07
N GLN A 12 12.00 -2.93 -11.80
CA GLN A 12 12.52 -3.20 -10.50
C GLN A 12 12.51 -1.93 -9.63
N ALA A 13 12.60 -2.14 -8.32
CA ALA A 13 13.54 -1.35 -7.52
C ALA A 13 13.23 0.11 -7.15
N TYR A 14 12.01 0.64 -7.20
CA TYR A 14 11.68 1.82 -6.35
C TYR A 14 11.31 1.38 -4.91
N GLU A 15 12.27 0.70 -4.31
CA GLU A 15 12.48 0.48 -2.89
C GLU A 15 11.46 -0.37 -2.11
N ASN A 16 11.46 -1.69 -2.36
CA ASN A 16 10.93 -2.71 -1.43
C ASN A 16 11.72 -2.80 -0.08
N ARG A 17 12.47 -1.74 0.27
CA ARG A 17 13.22 -1.55 1.52
C ARG A 17 13.14 -0.14 2.08
N SER A 18 12.43 0.77 1.43
CA SER A 18 12.28 2.13 1.93
C SER A 18 10.98 2.21 2.71
N ASN A 19 11.16 2.41 4.01
CA ASN A 19 10.19 2.93 4.97
C ASN A 19 9.45 4.20 4.49
N ILE A 20 9.74 4.72 3.30
CA ILE A 20 8.96 5.75 2.62
C ILE A 20 7.51 5.33 2.41
N VAL A 21 7.22 4.07 2.02
CA VAL A 21 5.83 3.62 1.82
C VAL A 21 5.05 3.69 3.13
N ASP A 22 5.64 3.22 4.23
CA ASP A 22 5.03 3.30 5.56
C ASP A 22 4.82 4.75 6.03
N SER A 23 5.78 5.62 5.72
CA SER A 23 5.70 7.05 6.03
C SER A 23 4.58 7.74 5.24
N TYR A 24 4.47 7.45 3.94
CA TYR A 24 3.36 7.94 3.12
C TYR A 24 2.02 7.37 3.57
N MET A 25 1.95 6.10 3.95
CA MET A 25 0.73 5.52 4.50
C MET A 25 0.30 6.20 5.80
N ARG A 26 1.24 6.63 6.65
CA ARG A 26 0.90 7.47 7.82
C ARG A 26 0.26 8.79 7.41
N PHE A 27 0.80 9.47 6.39
CA PHE A 27 0.21 10.71 5.89
C PHE A 27 -1.17 10.51 5.26
N VAL A 28 -1.37 9.43 4.51
CA VAL A 28 -2.68 9.10 3.92
C VAL A 28 -3.71 8.87 5.03
N ARG A 29 -3.42 8.00 6.00
CA ARG A 29 -4.31 7.75 7.15
C ARG A 29 -4.60 9.02 7.96
N ALA A 30 -3.61 9.91 8.11
CA ALA A 30 -3.83 11.20 8.77
C ALA A 30 -4.82 12.11 8.04
N LYS A 31 -4.98 11.95 6.72
CA LYS A 31 -5.91 12.72 5.89
C LYS A 31 -7.29 12.08 5.75
N ILE A 32 -7.37 10.75 5.63
CA ILE A 32 -8.62 10.05 5.27
C ILE A 32 -9.23 9.22 6.40
N ASP A 33 -8.44 8.82 7.40
CA ASP A 33 -8.90 7.97 8.50
C ASP A 33 -9.09 8.80 9.76
N LYS A 34 -8.02 9.48 10.20
CA LYS A 34 -7.99 10.23 11.48
C LYS A 34 -9.08 11.29 11.62
N PRO A 35 -9.38 12.14 10.62
CA PRO A 35 -10.42 13.18 10.75
C PRO A 35 -11.83 12.61 10.85
N PHE A 36 -12.04 11.36 10.44
CA PHE A 36 -13.34 10.71 10.35
C PHE A 36 -13.51 9.55 11.33
N GLY A 37 -12.48 9.26 12.15
CA GLY A 37 -12.50 8.14 13.09
C GLY A 37 -12.52 6.77 12.41
N ARG A 38 -12.06 6.67 11.16
CA ARG A 38 -12.09 5.44 10.36
C ARG A 38 -10.75 4.71 10.36
N ALA A 39 -10.78 3.47 9.89
CA ALA A 39 -9.58 2.68 9.62
C ALA A 39 -9.75 1.95 8.28
N SER A 40 -9.79 2.72 7.19
CA SER A 40 -10.04 2.22 5.83
C SER A 40 -8.86 1.46 5.23
N ILE A 41 -7.63 1.69 5.72
CA ILE A 41 -6.41 1.03 5.22
C ILE A 41 -5.84 0.04 6.24
N GLU A 42 -5.89 -1.25 5.90
CA GLU A 42 -5.34 -2.36 6.67
C GLU A 42 -3.89 -2.68 6.24
N THR A 43 -3.07 -3.09 7.21
CA THR A 43 -1.71 -3.60 6.94
C THR A 43 -1.76 -5.13 6.89
N VAL A 44 -1.42 -5.71 5.74
CA VAL A 44 -1.35 -7.16 5.52
C VAL A 44 0.10 -7.60 5.60
N ARG A 45 0.45 -8.30 6.68
CA ARG A 45 1.83 -8.75 6.94
C ARG A 45 2.35 -9.60 5.78
N GLY A 46 3.51 -9.20 5.23
CA GLY A 46 4.14 -9.90 4.10
C GLY A 46 3.51 -9.60 2.74
N SER A 47 2.48 -8.75 2.67
CA SER A 47 1.79 -8.41 1.42
C SER A 47 1.57 -6.90 1.20
N GLY A 48 1.77 -6.07 2.23
CA GLY A 48 1.68 -4.61 2.12
C GLY A 48 0.39 -4.06 2.74
N TYR A 49 -0.37 -3.29 1.97
CA TYR A 49 -1.56 -2.57 2.43
C TYR A 49 -2.79 -2.90 1.59
N ARG A 50 -3.97 -2.91 2.22
CA ARG A 50 -5.27 -3.14 1.56
C ARG A 50 -6.28 -2.09 2.00
N VAL A 51 -7.11 -1.63 1.07
CA VAL A 51 -8.29 -0.79 1.38
C VAL A 51 -9.46 -1.71 1.70
N ARG A 52 -10.16 -1.44 2.81
CA ARG A 52 -11.35 -2.19 3.20
C ARG A 52 -12.55 -1.69 2.38
N GLU A 53 -13.38 -2.62 1.92
CA GLU A 53 -14.57 -2.31 1.13
C GLU A 53 -15.65 -1.57 1.93
N ASP A 54 -15.70 -1.80 3.24
CA ASP A 54 -16.63 -1.12 4.16
C ASP A 54 -16.18 0.30 4.56
N GLY A 55 -14.99 0.72 4.14
CA GLY A 55 -14.45 2.04 4.44
C GLY A 55 -13.94 2.22 5.87
N GLY A 56 -14.01 1.18 6.72
CA GLY A 56 -13.58 1.23 8.11
C GLY A 56 -14.57 1.87 9.07
#